data_AF-A0A2M8PTZ8-F1
#
_entry.id   AF-A0A2M8PTZ8-F1
#
_cell.length_a   1.000
_cell.length_b   1.000
_cell.length_c   1.000
_cell.angle_alpha   90.00
_cell.angle_beta   90.00
_cell.angle_gamma   90.00
#
_symmetry.space_group_name_H-M   'P 1'
#
loop_
_entity.id
_entity.type
_entity.pdbx_description
1 polymer ?
#
loop_
_entity_poly.entity_id
_entity_poly.type
_entity_poly.pdbx_seq_one_letter_code
_entity_poly.pdbx_strand_id
1 'polypeptide(L)'
;MKILHTRRQFLERLGIGAAGAMLANAGLPAAAAGARSLSPLTEAFYQAQGTPRVQLLIGDVIAFQLQSDDWAGPFGSVTLQLHKALYNNEEVFYIRTDASDQQFAEENRLVHVPLLNAALQAEGSTGQLYSFENGADDQYPIVSTIPGNDDFSSAWHVQRVTFNGEPEFLGSVEAINEAQAAGAITVEPTSLVVNFPVIKWPGGELPADTQRTQYLGTGPLLAPVDTNLMEVTFKLHECFPGSRYFFTDTSSVPMAPGMNIAASPPTQALQDVGATDEIWVFGNGIPGSGVMGFQPAVFDNEPGSPVWSPFWQHFTAVWTNEENARVIRNSNELRQLADAGELQIFNGVPDMPQDMPPFVVNCPVPIRATNVFDPNTFVSAPSTGGGSSSSTASTTSSSSSTDSGSIISRSSSSDTRSAAQTGNLPSSAATAEPFEAQPTAQPSPTATPRRQNP
;
A
#
# COMPACT_ATOMS: atom_id res chain seq x y z
N MET A 1 -31.78 -12.40 42.38
CA MET A 1 -32.59 -12.72 41.19
C MET A 1 -32.60 -11.48 40.29
N LYS A 2 -31.63 -11.38 39.37
CA LYS A 2 -31.50 -10.25 38.43
C LYS A 2 -31.93 -10.76 37.05
N ILE A 3 -32.96 -10.14 36.48
CA ILE A 3 -33.46 -10.48 35.14
C ILE A 3 -32.56 -9.77 34.13
N LEU A 4 -31.70 -10.54 33.45
CA LEU A 4 -30.93 -10.10 32.29
C LEU A 4 -31.84 -10.14 31.06
N HIS A 5 -32.06 -8.99 30.43
CA HIS A 5 -32.78 -8.91 29.17
C HIS A 5 -31.78 -9.15 28.04
N THR A 6 -32.07 -10.09 27.14
CA THR A 6 -31.21 -10.41 25.99
C THR A 6 -31.47 -9.43 24.84
N ARG A 7 -30.44 -9.22 23.99
CA ARG A 7 -30.42 -8.29 22.84
C ARG A 7 -31.63 -8.43 21.90
N ARG A 8 -32.24 -9.62 21.85
CA ARG A 8 -33.44 -9.95 21.07
C ARG A 8 -34.72 -9.25 21.57
N GLN A 9 -34.88 -9.08 22.89
CA GLN A 9 -36.04 -8.40 23.48
C GLN A 9 -36.01 -6.87 23.29
N PHE A 10 -34.85 -6.30 22.98
CA PHE A 10 -34.70 -4.89 22.65
C PHE A 10 -35.11 -4.60 21.19
N LEU A 11 -34.84 -5.53 20.28
CA LEU A 11 -35.09 -5.34 18.84
C LEU A 11 -36.55 -5.62 18.42
N GLU A 12 -37.26 -6.52 19.10
CA GLU A 12 -38.70 -6.76 18.82
C GLU A 12 -39.60 -5.54 19.09
N ARG A 13 -39.17 -4.58 19.92
CA ARG A 13 -39.93 -3.36 20.21
C ARG A 13 -39.82 -2.26 19.15
N LEU A 14 -38.90 -2.38 18.19
CA LEU A 14 -38.62 -1.31 17.21
C LEU A 14 -39.24 -1.53 15.82
N GLY A 15 -39.95 -2.64 15.58
CA GLY A 15 -40.80 -2.79 14.40
C GLY A 15 -40.07 -2.62 13.05
N ILE A 16 -38.83 -3.09 12.93
CA ILE A 16 -38.05 -3.01 11.69
C ILE A 16 -38.32 -4.26 10.85
N GLY A 17 -38.92 -4.07 9.68
CA GLY A 17 -39.24 -5.11 8.72
C GLY A 17 -38.01 -5.71 8.02
N ALA A 18 -38.24 -6.82 7.33
CA ALA A 18 -37.26 -7.76 6.76
C ALA A 18 -36.18 -7.19 5.80
N ALA A 19 -36.17 -5.89 5.49
CA ALA A 19 -35.13 -5.23 4.71
C ALA A 19 -33.90 -4.82 5.56
N GLY A 20 -34.01 -4.82 6.89
CA GLY A 20 -32.91 -4.43 7.79
C GLY A 20 -31.90 -5.55 8.13
N ALA A 21 -32.05 -6.75 7.58
CA ALA A 21 -31.22 -7.91 7.90
C ALA A 21 -29.92 -8.01 7.06
N MET A 22 -29.75 -7.21 6.02
CA MET A 22 -28.63 -7.32 5.07
C MET A 22 -27.27 -6.77 5.57
N LEU A 23 -27.19 -6.18 6.76
CA LEU A 23 -26.03 -5.36 7.16
C LEU A 23 -25.28 -5.83 8.41
N ALA A 24 -25.60 -7.00 8.97
CA ALA A 24 -25.02 -7.42 10.26
C ALA A 24 -23.62 -8.05 10.16
N ASN A 25 -23.24 -8.65 9.02
CA ASN A 25 -22.05 -9.52 8.95
C ASN A 25 -20.88 -8.98 8.13
N ALA A 26 -20.91 -7.69 7.79
CA ALA A 26 -19.75 -6.95 7.29
C ALA A 26 -19.01 -6.18 8.40
N GLY A 27 -19.30 -6.44 9.68
CA GLY A 27 -18.67 -5.70 10.80
C GLY A 27 -19.17 -4.26 10.97
N LEU A 28 -20.39 -3.92 10.54
CA LEU A 28 -21.00 -2.60 10.76
C LEU A 28 -21.97 -2.61 11.96
N PRO A 29 -21.94 -1.61 12.86
CA PRO A 29 -23.00 -1.45 13.84
C PRO A 29 -24.27 -0.96 13.15
N ALA A 30 -25.32 -1.77 13.19
CA ALA A 30 -26.69 -1.33 12.91
C ALA A 30 -27.05 -0.14 13.81
N ALA A 31 -27.22 1.03 13.19
CA ALA A 31 -27.90 2.21 13.69
C ALA A 31 -27.75 2.52 15.19
N ALA A 32 -26.51 2.85 15.60
CA ALA A 32 -26.28 3.82 16.68
C ALA A 32 -25.03 4.68 16.40
N ALA A 33 -24.71 4.93 15.13
CA ALA A 33 -23.85 6.04 14.75
C ALA A 33 -24.72 7.31 14.71
N GLY A 34 -25.10 7.81 15.90
CA GLY A 34 -25.37 9.23 16.00
C GLY A 34 -24.12 9.92 15.48
N ALA A 35 -24.29 10.80 14.48
CA ALA A 35 -23.19 11.54 13.86
C ALA A 35 -22.23 12.02 14.96
N ARG A 36 -21.08 11.36 15.09
CA ARG A 36 -19.94 11.97 15.77
C ARG A 36 -19.39 12.98 14.77
N SER A 37 -20.12 14.10 14.67
CA SER A 37 -19.52 15.37 14.32
C SER A 37 -18.29 15.53 15.20
N LEU A 38 -17.22 16.07 14.63
CA LEU A 38 -16.07 16.53 15.39
C LEU A 38 -16.57 17.25 16.64
N SER A 39 -15.88 17.09 17.78
CA SER A 39 -16.31 17.83 18.96
C SER A 39 -16.45 19.31 18.58
N PRO A 40 -17.46 20.04 19.07
CA PRO A 40 -17.64 21.45 18.73
C PRO A 40 -16.37 22.28 18.99
N LEU A 41 -15.51 21.81 19.91
CA LEU A 41 -14.19 22.38 20.19
C LEU A 41 -13.19 22.13 19.05
N THR A 42 -13.17 20.94 18.45
CA THR A 42 -12.33 20.60 17.30
C THR A 42 -12.75 21.38 16.07
N GLU A 43 -14.06 21.48 15.80
CA GLU A 43 -14.59 22.23 14.66
C GLU A 43 -14.39 23.75 14.83
N ALA A 44 -14.59 24.29 16.04
CA ALA A 44 -14.30 25.69 16.35
C ALA A 44 -12.80 26.02 16.33
N PHE A 45 -11.93 25.08 16.72
CA PHE A 45 -10.48 25.24 16.64
C PHE A 45 -10.01 25.37 15.17
N TYR A 46 -10.54 24.53 14.28
CA TYR A 46 -10.22 24.58 12.85
C TYR A 46 -10.86 25.77 12.10
N GLN A 47 -12.00 26.30 12.55
CA GLN A 47 -12.60 27.50 11.95
C GLN A 47 -11.91 28.79 12.41
N ALA A 48 -11.40 28.84 13.65
CA ALA A 48 -10.80 30.05 14.22
C ALA A 48 -9.39 30.39 13.68
N GLN A 49 -8.69 29.46 13.03
CA GLN A 49 -7.29 29.63 12.59
C GLN A 49 -7.08 29.96 11.11
N GLY A 50 -8.14 30.17 10.30
CA GLY A 50 -7.97 30.41 8.86
C GLY A 50 -7.39 29.21 8.10
N THR A 51 -7.67 28.01 8.62
CA THR A 51 -7.08 26.73 8.23
C THR A 51 -7.41 26.37 6.78
N PRO A 52 -6.49 25.74 6.02
CA PRO A 52 -6.77 25.25 4.67
C PRO A 52 -8.07 24.46 4.61
N ARG A 53 -8.81 24.56 3.48
CA ARG A 53 -10.05 23.79 3.28
C ARG A 53 -9.71 22.29 3.33
N VAL A 54 -10.03 21.64 4.44
CA VAL A 54 -9.87 20.20 4.63
C VAL A 54 -11.18 19.50 4.27
N GLN A 55 -11.08 18.45 3.48
CA GLN A 55 -12.17 17.53 3.19
C GLN A 55 -11.73 16.12 3.56
N LEU A 56 -12.46 15.47 4.45
CA LEU A 56 -12.30 14.04 4.72
C LEU A 56 -12.98 13.27 3.60
N LEU A 57 -12.25 12.36 2.97
CA LEU A 57 -12.77 11.49 1.91
C LEU A 57 -13.13 10.10 2.43
N ILE A 58 -12.44 9.65 3.49
CA ILE A 58 -12.66 8.35 4.12
C ILE A 58 -13.32 8.57 5.49
N GLY A 59 -14.49 7.96 5.71
CA GLY A 59 -15.28 8.08 6.92
C GLY A 59 -14.74 7.32 8.13
N ASP A 60 -13.71 6.50 7.92
CA ASP A 60 -12.97 5.76 8.95
C ASP A 60 -11.79 6.56 9.52
N VAL A 61 -11.56 7.80 9.07
CA VAL A 61 -10.60 8.73 9.68
C VAL A 61 -11.07 9.14 11.08
N ILE A 62 -10.26 8.83 12.08
CA ILE A 62 -10.51 9.14 13.50
C ILE A 62 -9.85 10.47 13.88
N ALA A 63 -8.60 10.65 13.47
CA ALA A 63 -7.81 11.84 13.75
C ALA A 63 -6.80 12.08 12.63
N PHE A 64 -6.35 13.32 12.47
CA PHE A 64 -5.26 13.64 11.55
C PHE A 64 -4.54 14.92 11.97
N GLN A 65 -3.32 15.08 11.47
CA GLN A 65 -2.53 16.30 11.51
C GLN A 65 -1.94 16.49 10.11
N LEU A 66 -2.06 17.68 9.50
CA LEU A 66 -1.46 17.93 8.17
C LEU A 66 0.07 18.14 8.26
N GLN A 67 0.52 18.62 9.41
CA GLN A 67 1.91 18.84 9.81
C GLN A 67 2.01 18.54 11.31
N SER A 68 3.20 18.17 11.79
CA SER A 68 3.43 17.92 13.21
C SER A 68 4.80 18.44 13.63
N ASP A 69 4.88 18.98 14.84
CA ASP A 69 6.13 19.32 15.52
C ASP A 69 6.58 18.20 16.48
N ASP A 70 5.81 17.11 16.58
CA ASP A 70 6.12 15.97 17.46
C ASP A 70 7.27 15.09 16.91
N TRP A 71 7.64 15.26 15.63
CA TRP A 71 8.76 14.60 14.98
C TRP A 71 9.42 15.51 13.94
N ALA A 72 10.64 15.18 13.52
CA ALA A 72 11.44 16.02 12.63
C ALA A 72 11.09 15.85 11.13
N GLY A 73 10.50 14.72 10.74
CA GLY A 73 10.17 14.44 9.35
C GLY A 73 9.04 15.33 8.81
N PRO A 74 9.10 15.77 7.54
CA PRO A 74 8.15 16.72 6.96
C PRO A 74 6.86 16.03 6.48
N PHE A 75 6.15 15.38 7.39
CA PHE A 75 4.88 14.70 7.14
C PHE A 75 3.93 14.86 8.32
N GLY A 76 2.64 14.75 8.03
CA GLY A 76 1.58 14.73 9.02
C GLY A 76 1.25 13.32 9.53
N SER A 77 0.07 13.16 10.11
CA SER A 77 -0.44 11.86 10.54
C SER A 77 -1.91 11.69 10.18
N VAL A 78 -2.34 10.43 10.04
CA VAL A 78 -3.75 10.06 9.97
C VAL A 78 -3.97 8.78 10.77
N THR A 79 -4.95 8.79 11.66
CA THR A 79 -5.41 7.63 12.41
C THR A 79 -6.70 7.12 11.78
N LEU A 80 -6.73 5.84 11.44
CA LEU A 80 -7.85 5.16 10.80
C LEU A 80 -8.41 4.06 11.71
N GLN A 81 -9.72 3.85 11.63
CA GLN A 81 -10.40 2.70 12.19
C GLN A 81 -9.95 1.42 11.47
N LEU A 82 -9.53 0.41 12.23
CA LEU A 82 -9.27 -0.94 11.73
C LEU A 82 -10.56 -1.75 11.67
N HIS A 83 -10.59 -2.67 10.73
CA HIS A 83 -11.61 -3.69 10.54
C HIS A 83 -10.97 -5.08 10.63
N LYS A 84 -11.79 -6.09 10.91
CA LYS A 84 -11.35 -7.47 11.08
C LYS A 84 -11.88 -8.37 9.96
N ALA A 85 -11.00 -9.23 9.47
CA ALA A 85 -11.30 -10.35 8.59
C ALA A 85 -10.64 -11.62 9.13
N LEU A 86 -10.92 -12.76 8.50
CA LEU A 86 -10.31 -14.04 8.79
C LEU A 86 -9.50 -14.53 7.59
N TYR A 87 -8.35 -15.13 7.87
CA TYR A 87 -7.57 -15.91 6.92
C TYR A 87 -7.16 -17.20 7.63
N ASN A 88 -7.60 -18.35 7.13
CA ASN A 88 -7.30 -19.67 7.71
C ASN A 88 -7.57 -19.79 9.22
N ASN A 89 -8.71 -19.24 9.66
CA ASN A 89 -9.16 -19.16 11.06
C ASN A 89 -8.34 -18.20 11.96
N GLU A 90 -7.43 -17.42 11.37
CA GLU A 90 -6.65 -16.42 12.09
C GLU A 90 -7.12 -15.00 11.73
N GLU A 91 -6.97 -14.07 12.66
CA GLU A 91 -7.41 -12.69 12.48
C GLU A 91 -6.48 -11.92 11.54
N VAL A 92 -7.09 -11.17 10.63
CA VAL A 92 -6.45 -10.20 9.75
C VAL A 92 -7.09 -8.84 10.01
N PHE A 93 -6.28 -7.79 10.08
CA PHE A 93 -6.76 -6.42 10.28
C PHE A 93 -6.46 -5.58 9.05
N TYR A 94 -7.48 -4.87 8.57
CA TYR A 94 -7.41 -4.07 7.36
C TYR A 94 -8.06 -2.69 7.57
N ILE A 95 -7.79 -1.77 6.66
CA ILE A 95 -8.46 -0.47 6.57
C ILE A 95 -9.35 -0.43 5.33
N ARG A 96 -10.38 0.41 5.35
CA ARG A 96 -11.26 0.62 4.19
C ARG A 96 -11.00 1.98 3.58
N THR A 97 -10.73 2.02 2.28
CA THR A 97 -10.35 3.29 1.64
C THR A 97 -11.19 3.59 0.41
N ASP A 98 -11.28 2.66 -0.53
CA ASP A 98 -11.85 2.94 -1.85
C ASP A 98 -12.79 1.83 -2.35
N ALA A 99 -13.76 2.18 -3.18
CA ALA A 99 -14.70 1.22 -3.78
C ALA A 99 -15.08 1.60 -5.22
N SER A 100 -15.23 0.58 -6.06
CA SER A 100 -15.61 0.69 -7.48
C SER A 100 -17.05 1.12 -7.75
N ASP A 101 -17.95 0.84 -6.81
CA ASP A 101 -19.38 1.14 -6.92
C ASP A 101 -19.72 2.42 -6.14
N GLN A 102 -20.47 3.32 -6.77
CA GLN A 102 -20.81 4.61 -6.19
C GLN A 102 -21.68 4.47 -4.94
N GLN A 103 -22.72 3.64 -5.01
CA GLN A 103 -23.66 3.51 -3.90
C GLN A 103 -22.95 2.90 -2.68
N PHE A 104 -22.18 1.83 -2.90
CA PHE A 104 -21.40 1.22 -1.84
C PHE A 104 -20.38 2.20 -1.22
N ALA A 105 -19.70 3.00 -2.05
CA ALA A 105 -18.77 4.01 -1.59
C ALA A 105 -19.46 5.08 -0.72
N GLU A 106 -20.61 5.60 -1.15
CA GLU A 106 -21.37 6.60 -0.40
C GLU A 106 -21.88 6.06 0.94
N GLU A 107 -22.48 4.87 0.95
CA GLU A 107 -23.02 4.22 2.15
C GLU A 107 -21.92 3.93 3.19
N ASN A 108 -20.72 3.58 2.72
CA ASN A 108 -19.58 3.27 3.58
C ASN A 108 -18.64 4.46 3.82
N ARG A 109 -18.92 5.61 3.19
CA ARG A 109 -18.07 6.82 3.22
C ARG A 109 -16.63 6.52 2.77
N LEU A 110 -16.50 5.88 1.62
CA LEU A 110 -15.24 5.56 0.94
C LEU A 110 -15.06 6.46 -0.28
N VAL A 111 -13.85 6.50 -0.84
CA VAL A 111 -13.64 7.14 -2.14
C VAL A 111 -14.26 6.28 -3.23
N HIS A 112 -15.08 6.88 -4.10
CA HIS A 112 -15.63 6.20 -5.27
C HIS A 112 -14.58 6.19 -6.41
N VAL A 113 -14.29 5.00 -6.94
CA VAL A 113 -13.20 4.74 -7.89
C VAL A 113 -13.67 3.83 -9.02
N PRO A 114 -14.37 4.36 -10.04
CA PRO A 114 -14.92 3.56 -11.12
C PRO A 114 -13.90 2.66 -11.85
N LEU A 115 -12.63 3.10 -11.92
CA LEU A 115 -11.56 2.35 -12.58
C LEU A 115 -11.30 0.98 -11.96
N LEU A 116 -11.59 0.79 -10.67
CA LEU A 116 -11.43 -0.51 -10.02
C LEU A 116 -12.34 -1.61 -10.62
N ASN A 117 -13.42 -1.25 -11.31
CA ASN A 117 -14.25 -2.22 -12.04
C ASN A 117 -13.44 -2.96 -13.13
N ALA A 118 -12.42 -2.31 -13.71
CA ALA A 118 -11.60 -2.90 -14.75
C ALA A 118 -10.63 -3.97 -14.22
N ALA A 119 -10.34 -3.99 -12.91
CA ALA A 119 -9.48 -5.01 -12.30
C ALA A 119 -9.96 -6.44 -12.58
N LEU A 120 -11.28 -6.65 -12.67
CA LEU A 120 -11.87 -7.95 -12.99
C LEU A 120 -11.55 -8.46 -14.41
N GLN A 121 -11.01 -7.62 -15.29
CA GLN A 121 -10.57 -8.00 -16.64
C GLN A 121 -9.15 -8.58 -16.63
N ALA A 122 -8.37 -8.37 -15.55
CA ALA A 122 -7.04 -8.94 -15.36
C ALA A 122 -7.13 -10.11 -14.38
N GLU A 123 -7.13 -11.33 -14.92
CA GLU A 123 -7.18 -12.55 -14.11
C GLU A 123 -6.04 -12.59 -13.08
N GLY A 124 -6.39 -12.87 -11.83
CA GLY A 124 -5.45 -12.94 -10.71
C GLY A 124 -5.01 -11.59 -10.14
N SER A 125 -5.40 -10.45 -10.73
CA SER A 125 -4.99 -9.12 -10.23
C SER A 125 -5.64 -8.73 -8.89
N THR A 126 -6.71 -9.43 -8.50
CA THR A 126 -7.45 -9.20 -7.25
C THR A 126 -7.41 -10.41 -6.32
N GLY A 127 -7.34 -10.16 -5.01
CA GLY A 127 -7.72 -11.15 -4.01
C GLY A 127 -9.24 -11.30 -3.92
N GLN A 128 -9.72 -12.31 -3.20
CA GLN A 128 -11.16 -12.52 -2.96
C GLN A 128 -11.51 -12.15 -1.52
N LEU A 129 -12.55 -11.32 -1.37
CA LEU A 129 -13.12 -10.96 -0.07
C LEU A 129 -14.53 -11.52 0.03
N TYR A 130 -14.71 -12.54 0.87
CA TYR A 130 -15.99 -13.18 1.11
C TYR A 130 -16.74 -12.47 2.23
N SER A 131 -17.83 -11.80 1.88
CA SER A 131 -18.72 -11.09 2.80
C SER A 131 -20.04 -11.84 2.95
N PHE A 132 -20.53 -11.96 4.18
CA PHE A 132 -21.71 -12.77 4.51
C PHE A 132 -22.97 -11.91 4.63
N GLU A 133 -24.08 -12.30 3.99
CA GLU A 133 -25.37 -11.62 4.16
C GLU A 133 -26.11 -12.06 5.43
N ASN A 134 -26.00 -13.34 5.77
CA ASN A 134 -26.73 -13.98 6.87
C ASN A 134 -25.85 -15.02 7.61
N GLY A 135 -24.59 -14.70 7.89
CA GLY A 135 -23.68 -15.62 8.58
C GLY A 135 -23.94 -15.78 10.08
N ALA A 136 -23.15 -16.66 10.71
CA ALA A 136 -23.22 -16.93 12.14
C ALA A 136 -22.85 -15.70 13.00
N ASP A 137 -23.10 -15.80 14.30
CA ASP A 137 -22.57 -14.84 15.27
C ASP A 137 -21.04 -14.79 15.16
N ASP A 138 -20.46 -13.59 15.26
CA ASP A 138 -19.02 -13.32 15.11
C ASP A 138 -18.43 -13.77 13.76
N GLN A 139 -19.25 -13.97 12.74
CA GLN A 139 -18.79 -14.19 11.37
C GLN A 139 -18.22 -12.89 10.79
N TYR A 140 -16.89 -12.85 10.64
CA TYR A 140 -16.20 -11.79 9.92
C TYR A 140 -16.03 -12.15 8.44
N PRO A 141 -15.76 -11.15 7.57
CA PRO A 141 -15.34 -11.43 6.20
C PRO A 141 -14.11 -12.33 6.15
N ILE A 142 -14.00 -13.16 5.11
CA ILE A 142 -12.82 -14.01 4.86
C ILE A 142 -12.05 -13.45 3.68
N VAL A 143 -10.73 -13.33 3.80
CA VAL A 143 -9.83 -12.98 2.69
C VAL A 143 -9.13 -14.22 2.15
N SER A 144 -8.87 -14.25 0.84
CA SER A 144 -8.20 -15.40 0.20
C SER A 144 -6.68 -15.39 0.34
N THR A 145 -6.09 -14.25 0.69
CA THR A 145 -4.64 -14.07 0.70
C THR A 145 -4.25 -13.01 1.74
N ILE A 146 -2.98 -12.99 2.12
CA ILE A 146 -2.40 -12.04 3.07
C ILE A 146 -1.00 -11.63 2.60
N PRO A 147 -0.47 -10.48 3.05
CA PRO A 147 0.88 -10.09 2.69
C PRO A 147 1.91 -11.17 3.02
N GLY A 148 2.84 -11.41 2.10
CA GLY A 148 3.82 -12.50 2.16
C GLY A 148 3.46 -13.70 1.28
N ASN A 149 2.22 -13.81 0.81
CA ASN A 149 1.85 -14.71 -0.27
C ASN A 149 2.14 -14.08 -1.64
N ASP A 150 2.53 -14.89 -2.62
CA ASP A 150 2.82 -14.42 -4.00
C ASP A 150 1.57 -13.90 -4.73
N ASP A 151 0.38 -14.32 -4.28
CA ASP A 151 -0.92 -13.92 -4.83
C ASP A 151 -1.59 -12.77 -4.06
N PHE A 152 -0.88 -12.16 -3.10
CA PHE A 152 -1.46 -11.06 -2.30
C PHE A 152 -1.82 -9.86 -3.17
N SER A 153 -3.07 -9.41 -3.08
CA SER A 153 -3.53 -8.15 -3.64
C SER A 153 -4.41 -7.40 -2.66
N SER A 154 -4.18 -6.09 -2.54
CA SER A 154 -5.01 -5.16 -1.76
C SER A 154 -6.29 -4.73 -2.50
N ALA A 155 -6.39 -5.05 -3.80
CA ALA A 155 -7.62 -4.98 -4.57
C ALA A 155 -8.42 -6.27 -4.37
N TRP A 156 -9.62 -6.16 -3.81
CA TRP A 156 -10.47 -7.30 -3.47
C TRP A 156 -11.70 -7.35 -4.36
N HIS A 157 -11.89 -8.47 -5.04
CA HIS A 157 -13.16 -8.82 -5.65
C HIS A 157 -14.09 -9.35 -4.55
N VAL A 158 -15.21 -8.66 -4.34
CA VAL A 158 -16.16 -9.02 -3.29
C VAL A 158 -17.03 -10.20 -3.74
N GLN A 159 -16.94 -11.28 -2.99
CA GLN A 159 -17.78 -12.47 -3.09
C GLN A 159 -18.86 -12.37 -2.02
N ARG A 160 -20.12 -12.51 -2.42
CA ARG A 160 -21.25 -12.51 -1.50
C ARG A 160 -21.58 -13.93 -1.10
N VAL A 161 -21.65 -14.19 0.20
CA VAL A 161 -21.94 -15.50 0.76
C VAL A 161 -23.27 -15.48 1.50
N THR A 162 -24.14 -16.42 1.17
CA THR A 162 -25.45 -16.56 1.80
C THR A 162 -25.67 -18.01 2.23
N PHE A 163 -25.93 -18.24 3.51
CA PHE A 163 -26.31 -19.55 4.03
C PHE A 163 -27.72 -19.91 3.56
N ASN A 164 -27.87 -21.13 3.04
CA ASN A 164 -29.16 -21.67 2.56
C ASN A 164 -30.02 -22.23 3.72
N GLY A 165 -29.48 -22.29 4.93
CA GLY A 165 -30.11 -22.78 6.14
C GLY A 165 -29.59 -22.09 7.40
N GLU A 166 -29.50 -22.81 8.50
CA GLU A 166 -28.92 -22.29 9.74
C GLU A 166 -27.43 -21.96 9.52
N PRO A 167 -26.97 -20.74 9.85
CA PRO A 167 -25.59 -20.36 9.64
C PRO A 167 -24.63 -21.11 10.55
N GLU A 168 -23.51 -21.55 9.99
CA GLU A 168 -22.36 -22.08 10.74
C GLU A 168 -21.16 -21.14 10.59
N PHE A 169 -20.24 -21.16 11.55
CA PHE A 169 -19.05 -20.33 11.49
C PHE A 169 -18.08 -20.88 10.45
N LEU A 170 -17.65 -20.03 9.52
CA LEU A 170 -16.60 -20.32 8.55
C LEU A 170 -15.42 -19.39 8.82
N GLY A 171 -14.19 -19.92 8.80
CA GLY A 171 -12.98 -19.13 9.06
C GLY A 171 -11.95 -19.12 7.93
N SER A 172 -12.20 -19.81 6.83
CA SER A 172 -11.25 -19.95 5.72
C SER A 172 -11.94 -20.12 4.37
N VAL A 173 -11.21 -19.84 3.29
CA VAL A 173 -11.70 -20.11 1.91
C VAL A 173 -11.94 -21.59 1.69
N GLU A 174 -11.12 -22.46 2.29
CA GLU A 174 -11.35 -23.92 2.23
C GLU A 174 -12.70 -24.30 2.84
N ALA A 175 -13.05 -23.75 4.00
CA ALA A 175 -14.35 -24.00 4.63
C ALA A 175 -15.52 -23.45 3.79
N ILE A 176 -15.33 -22.32 3.10
CA ILE A 176 -16.30 -21.81 2.12
C ILE A 176 -16.49 -22.81 0.98
N ASN A 177 -15.40 -23.29 0.39
CA ASN A 177 -15.46 -24.25 -0.71
C ASN A 177 -16.18 -25.55 -0.31
N GLU A 178 -15.88 -26.08 0.88
CA GLU A 178 -16.52 -27.27 1.45
C GLU A 178 -18.02 -27.03 1.68
N ALA A 179 -18.39 -25.92 2.32
CA ALA A 179 -19.78 -25.55 2.57
C ALA A 179 -20.57 -25.33 1.27
N GLN A 180 -19.95 -24.74 0.25
CA GLN A 180 -20.56 -24.55 -1.06
C GLN A 180 -20.76 -25.88 -1.78
N ALA A 181 -19.76 -26.78 -1.77
CA ALA A 181 -19.87 -28.11 -2.35
C ALA A 181 -20.93 -28.97 -1.67
N ALA A 182 -21.16 -28.77 -0.37
CA ALA A 182 -22.24 -29.39 0.40
C ALA A 182 -23.62 -28.76 0.14
N GLY A 183 -23.70 -27.63 -0.58
CA GLY A 183 -24.92 -26.87 -0.80
C GLY A 183 -25.42 -26.09 0.42
N ALA A 184 -24.60 -25.97 1.46
CA ALA A 184 -24.94 -25.24 2.70
C ALA A 184 -24.93 -23.71 2.49
N ILE A 185 -24.11 -23.23 1.56
CA ILE A 185 -24.04 -21.81 1.18
C ILE A 185 -24.17 -21.63 -0.33
N THR A 186 -24.57 -20.43 -0.72
CA THR A 186 -24.43 -19.89 -2.06
C THR A 186 -23.34 -18.83 -2.04
N VAL A 187 -22.45 -18.86 -3.03
CA VAL A 187 -21.41 -17.83 -3.24
C VAL A 187 -21.67 -17.15 -4.57
N GLU A 188 -21.86 -15.84 -4.56
CA GLU A 188 -22.15 -15.03 -5.74
C GLU A 188 -21.03 -13.99 -5.93
N PRO A 189 -20.27 -14.03 -7.05
CA PRO A 189 -19.37 -12.95 -7.40
C PRO A 189 -20.16 -11.70 -7.70
N THR A 190 -19.79 -10.59 -7.06
CA THR A 190 -20.39 -9.28 -7.34
C THR A 190 -19.60 -8.54 -8.42
N SER A 191 -20.08 -7.38 -8.87
CA SER A 191 -19.24 -6.47 -9.68
C SER A 191 -18.33 -5.59 -8.82
N LEU A 192 -18.44 -5.68 -7.49
CA LEU A 192 -17.75 -4.78 -6.56
C LEU A 192 -16.30 -5.21 -6.37
N VAL A 193 -15.40 -4.29 -6.72
CA VAL A 193 -14.00 -4.28 -6.30
C VAL A 193 -13.79 -3.18 -5.25
N VAL A 194 -13.06 -3.50 -4.19
CA VAL A 194 -12.68 -2.55 -3.13
C VAL A 194 -11.17 -2.56 -2.92
N ASN A 195 -10.60 -1.41 -2.55
CA ASN A 195 -9.21 -1.33 -2.08
C ASN A 195 -9.23 -1.32 -0.55
N PHE A 196 -8.96 -2.46 0.07
CA PHE A 196 -8.93 -2.62 1.53
C PHE A 196 -7.55 -3.14 1.97
N PRO A 197 -6.56 -2.25 2.14
CA PRO A 197 -5.21 -2.65 2.52
C PRO A 197 -5.16 -3.42 3.84
N VAL A 198 -4.43 -4.54 3.84
CA VAL A 198 -4.17 -5.36 5.04
C VAL A 198 -2.99 -4.76 5.82
N ILE A 199 -3.19 -4.51 7.10
CA ILE A 199 -2.26 -3.79 7.97
C ILE A 199 -1.54 -4.74 8.95
N LYS A 200 -2.28 -5.73 9.47
CA LYS A 200 -1.75 -6.78 10.37
C LYS A 200 -2.34 -8.12 9.99
N TRP A 201 -1.50 -9.15 9.96
CA TRP A 201 -1.86 -10.49 9.49
C TRP A 201 -1.09 -11.56 10.29
N PRO A 202 -1.45 -12.84 10.15
CA PRO A 202 -0.66 -13.93 10.73
C PRO A 202 0.80 -13.86 10.28
N GLY A 203 1.71 -13.68 11.23
CA GLY A 203 3.15 -13.58 10.96
C GLY A 203 3.69 -12.17 10.70
N GLY A 204 2.88 -11.11 10.65
CA GLY A 204 3.41 -9.77 10.40
C GLY A 204 2.43 -8.60 10.54
N GLU A 205 2.97 -7.40 10.42
CA GLU A 205 2.23 -6.14 10.23
C GLU A 205 3.09 -5.14 9.48
N LEU A 206 2.47 -4.09 8.93
CA LEU A 206 3.24 -2.97 8.42
C LEU A 206 4.11 -2.36 9.55
N PRO A 207 5.39 -2.09 9.31
CA PRO A 207 6.29 -1.65 10.36
C PRO A 207 6.02 -0.20 10.77
N ALA A 208 6.30 0.09 12.05
CA ALA A 208 6.34 1.46 12.55
C ALA A 208 7.69 2.13 12.26
N ASP A 209 7.64 3.40 11.89
CA ASP A 209 8.82 4.25 11.84
C ASP A 209 9.25 4.66 13.25
N THR A 210 10.38 4.11 13.65
CA THR A 210 11.01 4.40 14.95
C THR A 210 11.81 5.69 14.94
N GLN A 211 12.13 6.24 13.77
CA GLN A 211 12.96 7.44 13.62
C GLN A 211 12.11 8.68 13.32
N ARG A 212 11.10 8.55 12.46
CA ARG A 212 10.17 9.63 12.08
C ARG A 212 10.87 10.88 11.54
N THR A 213 11.97 10.70 10.81
CA THR A 213 12.79 11.77 10.23
C THR A 213 12.63 11.91 8.72
N GLN A 214 12.18 10.86 8.05
CA GLN A 214 12.18 10.75 6.58
C GLN A 214 10.86 10.19 6.06
N TYR A 215 10.60 10.41 4.77
CA TYR A 215 9.41 9.93 4.07
C TYR A 215 9.19 8.42 4.31
N LEU A 216 10.13 7.57 3.86
CA LEU A 216 10.03 6.11 4.05
C LEU A 216 10.36 5.72 5.50
N GLY A 217 11.51 6.18 6.01
CA GLY A 217 11.98 5.83 7.37
C GLY A 217 12.08 4.32 7.58
N THR A 218 11.82 3.84 8.80
CA THR A 218 11.74 2.39 9.08
C THR A 218 10.33 1.80 8.89
N GLY A 219 9.39 2.56 8.33
CA GLY A 219 8.01 2.10 8.10
C GLY A 219 7.00 3.21 7.80
N PRO A 220 5.80 2.86 7.32
CA PRO A 220 4.73 3.81 7.04
C PRO A 220 3.91 4.20 8.28
N LEU A 221 3.95 3.40 9.36
CA LEU A 221 3.16 3.66 10.57
C LEU A 221 3.91 4.55 11.56
N LEU A 222 3.19 5.28 12.42
CA LEU A 222 3.80 6.02 13.54
C LEU A 222 3.95 5.15 14.80
N ALA A 223 3.14 4.12 14.95
CA ALA A 223 3.20 3.19 16.08
C ALA A 223 2.77 1.79 15.62
N PRO A 224 3.11 0.73 16.38
CA PRO A 224 2.54 -0.60 16.16
C PRO A 224 1.00 -0.56 16.13
N VAL A 225 0.41 -1.50 15.41
CA VAL A 225 -1.04 -1.59 15.22
C VAL A 225 -1.74 -1.85 16.57
N ASP A 226 -2.75 -1.07 16.93
CA ASP A 226 -3.50 -1.24 18.18
C ASP A 226 -4.81 -2.01 17.91
N THR A 227 -4.79 -3.32 18.15
CA THR A 227 -5.95 -4.19 17.99
C THR A 227 -6.92 -4.17 19.18
N ASN A 228 -6.56 -3.51 20.29
CA ASN A 228 -7.48 -3.31 21.42
C ASN A 228 -8.37 -2.09 21.16
N LEU A 229 -7.78 -1.00 20.65
CA LEU A 229 -8.52 0.19 20.23
C LEU A 229 -9.09 0.05 18.83
N MET A 230 -8.59 -0.91 18.04
CA MET A 230 -8.90 -1.08 16.62
C MET A 230 -8.51 0.18 15.81
N GLU A 231 -7.29 0.68 16.02
CA GLU A 231 -6.79 1.88 15.38
C GLU A 231 -5.38 1.66 14.79
N VAL A 232 -5.09 2.35 13.68
CA VAL A 232 -3.75 2.42 13.09
C VAL A 232 -3.44 3.86 12.72
N THR A 233 -2.20 4.31 12.97
CA THR A 233 -1.76 5.67 12.62
C THR A 233 -0.66 5.63 11.58
N PHE A 234 -0.92 6.21 10.42
CA PHE A 234 0.03 6.35 9.30
C PHE A 234 0.72 7.71 9.31
N LYS A 235 1.91 7.76 8.71
CA LYS A 235 2.47 9.00 8.16
C LYS A 235 1.54 9.52 7.06
N LEU A 236 1.28 10.82 7.06
CA LEU A 236 0.44 11.48 6.06
C LEU A 236 1.30 12.41 5.20
N HIS A 237 1.51 12.02 3.96
CA HIS A 237 2.33 12.74 2.98
C HIS A 237 1.50 13.72 2.16
N GLU A 238 2.17 14.71 1.59
CA GLU A 238 1.57 15.71 0.72
C GLU A 238 1.80 15.38 -0.75
N CYS A 239 0.78 15.55 -1.58
CA CYS A 239 0.87 15.47 -3.03
C CYS A 239 0.12 16.65 -3.68
N PHE A 240 0.62 17.13 -4.81
CA PHE A 240 -0.08 18.11 -5.63
C PHE A 240 -1.05 17.43 -6.62
N PRO A 241 -2.24 18.00 -6.91
CA PRO A 241 -2.87 19.10 -6.20
C PRO A 241 -3.66 18.63 -4.98
N GLY A 242 -3.43 19.28 -3.85
CA GLY A 242 -4.30 19.31 -2.68
C GLY A 242 -4.60 17.97 -2.02
N SER A 243 -3.74 16.97 -2.18
CA SER A 243 -3.99 15.60 -1.73
C SER A 243 -3.07 15.22 -0.57
N ARG A 244 -3.62 14.45 0.38
CA ARG A 244 -2.88 13.92 1.54
C ARG A 244 -3.02 12.41 1.56
N TYR A 245 -1.91 11.69 1.46
CA TYR A 245 -1.90 10.26 1.20
C TYR A 245 -0.94 9.49 2.10
N PHE A 246 -1.14 8.19 2.19
CA PHE A 246 -0.20 7.23 2.74
C PHE A 246 -0.06 6.07 1.74
N PHE A 247 0.82 5.11 1.98
CA PHE A 247 1.06 4.00 1.07
C PHE A 247 1.19 2.68 1.84
N THR A 248 0.77 1.57 1.24
CA THR A 248 0.56 0.30 1.96
C THR A 248 1.21 -0.91 1.32
N ASP A 249 1.30 -0.94 -0.01
CA ASP A 249 1.83 -2.06 -0.76
C ASP A 249 2.29 -1.64 -2.18
N THR A 250 3.11 -2.48 -2.80
CA THR A 250 3.66 -2.26 -4.15
C THR A 250 3.69 -3.54 -4.96
N SER A 251 3.45 -3.46 -6.27
CA SER A 251 3.59 -4.58 -7.20
C SER A 251 5.04 -5.05 -7.34
N SER A 252 6.01 -4.19 -7.03
CA SER A 252 7.44 -4.50 -7.15
C SER A 252 7.95 -5.21 -5.90
N VAL A 253 8.00 -6.54 -5.96
CA VAL A 253 8.61 -7.38 -4.91
C VAL A 253 10.02 -6.93 -4.52
N PRO A 254 10.93 -6.58 -5.46
CA PRO A 254 12.28 -6.13 -5.09
C PRO A 254 12.29 -4.80 -4.33
N MET A 255 11.30 -3.93 -4.55
CA MET A 255 11.23 -2.60 -3.92
C MET A 255 10.52 -2.62 -2.57
N ALA A 256 9.58 -3.55 -2.35
CA ALA A 256 8.77 -3.61 -1.14
C ALA A 256 9.59 -3.55 0.17
N PRO A 257 10.71 -4.30 0.33
CA PRO A 257 11.54 -4.20 1.54
C PRO A 257 12.17 -2.81 1.74
N GLY A 258 12.64 -2.17 0.67
CA GLY A 258 13.24 -0.82 0.74
C GLY A 258 12.21 0.27 1.05
N MET A 259 10.95 0.05 0.66
CA MET A 259 9.82 0.92 0.99
C MET A 259 9.20 0.62 2.36
N ASN A 260 9.60 -0.48 3.02
CA ASN A 260 9.03 -1.00 4.27
C ASN A 260 7.51 -1.22 4.20
N ILE A 261 7.03 -1.77 3.08
CA ILE A 261 5.62 -2.08 2.85
C ILE A 261 5.44 -3.50 2.29
N ALA A 262 4.20 -3.95 2.19
CA ALA A 262 3.90 -5.27 1.63
C ALA A 262 4.20 -5.35 0.12
N ALA A 263 4.68 -6.51 -0.33
CA ALA A 263 4.66 -6.84 -1.74
C ALA A 263 3.25 -7.30 -2.14
N SER A 264 2.75 -6.80 -3.25
CA SER A 264 1.44 -7.12 -3.82
C SER A 264 1.57 -7.38 -5.34
N PRO A 265 2.35 -8.39 -5.77
CA PRO A 265 2.75 -8.57 -7.17
C PRO A 265 1.61 -8.50 -8.21
N PRO A 266 0.42 -9.10 -7.98
CA PRO A 266 -0.66 -9.10 -8.95
C PRO A 266 -1.19 -7.71 -9.33
N THR A 267 -0.98 -6.69 -8.49
CA THR A 267 -1.43 -5.32 -8.80
C THR A 267 -0.68 -4.71 -9.98
N GLN A 268 0.44 -5.30 -10.43
CA GLN A 268 1.11 -4.91 -11.68
C GLN A 268 0.14 -4.98 -12.86
N ALA A 269 -0.71 -6.01 -12.93
CA ALA A 269 -1.62 -6.25 -14.05
C ALA A 269 -2.76 -5.21 -14.12
N LEU A 270 -3.00 -4.45 -13.06
CA LEU A 270 -4.01 -3.38 -13.05
C LEU A 270 -3.73 -2.29 -14.09
N GLN A 271 -2.45 -2.07 -14.40
CA GLN A 271 -2.07 -1.09 -15.42
C GLN A 271 -2.57 -1.47 -16.82
N ASP A 272 -2.60 -2.77 -17.13
CA ASP A 272 -2.89 -3.28 -18.48
C ASP A 272 -4.39 -3.16 -18.81
N VAL A 273 -5.22 -3.02 -17.78
CA VAL A 273 -6.67 -2.88 -17.86
C VAL A 273 -7.16 -1.46 -17.54
N GLY A 274 -6.25 -0.52 -17.31
CA GLY A 274 -6.60 0.87 -16.98
C GLY A 274 -7.25 1.03 -15.61
N ALA A 275 -6.92 0.17 -14.65
CA ALA A 275 -7.36 0.26 -13.26
C ALA A 275 -6.40 1.09 -12.38
N THR A 276 -5.40 1.73 -12.97
CA THR A 276 -4.40 2.57 -12.30
C THR A 276 -4.50 4.02 -12.76
N ASP A 277 -3.82 4.90 -12.04
CA ASP A 277 -3.60 6.31 -12.41
C ASP A 277 -2.10 6.65 -12.24
N GLU A 278 -1.66 7.84 -12.62
CA GLU A 278 -0.22 8.19 -12.68
C GLU A 278 0.21 9.08 -11.50
N ILE A 279 1.42 8.80 -10.97
CA ILE A 279 2.11 9.68 -10.01
C ILE A 279 3.52 10.00 -10.52
N TRP A 280 3.92 11.27 -10.42
CA TRP A 280 5.31 11.69 -10.66
C TRP A 280 5.98 12.10 -9.37
N VAL A 281 7.08 11.43 -9.08
CA VAL A 281 8.04 11.84 -8.05
C VAL A 281 9.21 12.56 -8.70
N PHE A 282 9.93 13.38 -7.94
CA PHE A 282 11.02 14.19 -8.46
C PHE A 282 12.36 13.59 -8.07
N GLY A 283 13.20 13.27 -9.04
CA GLY A 283 14.54 12.71 -8.80
C GLY A 283 15.63 13.77 -8.60
N ASN A 284 15.35 15.04 -8.93
CA ASN A 284 16.20 16.20 -8.67
C ASN A 284 15.39 17.52 -8.58
N GLY A 285 16.08 18.64 -8.42
CA GLY A 285 15.48 19.98 -8.42
C GLY A 285 15.23 20.55 -7.02
N ILE A 286 14.01 21.04 -6.77
CA ILE A 286 13.67 21.75 -5.54
C ILE A 286 13.64 20.78 -4.34
N PRO A 287 14.46 20.97 -3.30
CA PRO A 287 14.42 20.12 -2.09
C PRO A 287 13.05 20.17 -1.42
N GLY A 288 12.59 19.03 -0.89
CA GLY A 288 11.25 18.93 -0.31
C GLY A 288 10.94 17.62 0.39
N SER A 289 9.66 17.42 0.68
CA SER A 289 9.14 16.28 1.43
C SER A 289 8.83 15.05 0.56
N GLY A 290 9.14 15.07 -0.74
CA GLY A 290 8.93 13.96 -1.65
C GLY A 290 9.81 12.75 -1.31
N VAL A 291 9.43 11.57 -1.78
CA VAL A 291 10.10 10.29 -1.45
C VAL A 291 11.59 10.26 -1.80
N MET A 292 12.01 11.01 -2.82
CA MET A 292 13.42 11.13 -3.24
C MET A 292 14.12 12.39 -2.69
N GLY A 293 13.50 13.12 -1.74
CA GLY A 293 14.09 14.30 -1.09
C GLY A 293 13.87 15.64 -1.80
N PHE A 294 13.10 15.63 -2.90
CA PHE A 294 12.71 16.81 -3.65
C PHE A 294 11.26 17.19 -3.37
N GLN A 295 10.68 18.11 -4.15
CA GLN A 295 9.31 18.58 -3.95
C GLN A 295 8.28 17.44 -3.80
N PRO A 296 7.12 17.70 -3.16
CA PRO A 296 6.00 16.77 -3.18
C PRO A 296 5.69 16.25 -4.59
N ALA A 297 5.24 15.00 -4.63
CA ALA A 297 4.82 14.36 -5.87
C ALA A 297 3.63 15.09 -6.50
N VAL A 298 3.35 14.76 -7.76
CA VAL A 298 2.19 15.25 -8.51
C VAL A 298 1.32 14.05 -8.90
N PHE A 299 0.04 14.09 -8.59
CA PHE A 299 -0.98 13.18 -9.12
C PHE A 299 -1.51 13.70 -10.46
N ASP A 300 -1.95 12.78 -11.32
CA ASP A 300 -2.62 13.16 -12.55
C ASP A 300 -4.04 13.66 -12.29
N ASN A 301 -4.80 12.91 -11.48
CA ASN A 301 -6.19 13.22 -11.19
C ASN A 301 -6.43 13.40 -9.68
N GLU A 302 -7.48 14.14 -9.36
CA GLU A 302 -7.93 14.32 -7.97
C GLU A 302 -8.71 13.09 -7.48
N PRO A 303 -8.59 12.72 -6.20
CA PRO A 303 -9.38 11.65 -5.62
C PRO A 303 -10.89 11.89 -5.75
N GLY A 304 -11.61 10.85 -6.18
CA GLY A 304 -13.04 10.89 -6.51
C GLY A 304 -13.34 11.32 -7.96
N SER A 305 -12.33 11.68 -8.77
CA SER A 305 -12.50 11.81 -10.21
C SER A 305 -12.82 10.43 -10.84
N PRO A 306 -13.68 10.35 -11.88
CA PRO A 306 -14.00 9.07 -12.54
C PRO A 306 -12.80 8.34 -13.15
N VAL A 307 -11.68 9.05 -13.37
CA VAL A 307 -10.43 8.54 -13.95
C VAL A 307 -9.29 8.45 -12.92
N TRP A 308 -9.61 8.63 -11.64
CA TRP A 308 -8.64 8.48 -10.54
C TRP A 308 -8.58 7.03 -10.05
N SER A 309 -7.43 6.60 -9.53
CA SER A 309 -7.25 5.31 -8.85
C SER A 309 -6.27 5.44 -7.68
N PRO A 310 -6.45 4.71 -6.56
CA PRO A 310 -5.44 4.63 -5.50
C PRO A 310 -4.21 3.79 -5.90
N PHE A 311 -4.27 3.06 -7.02
CA PHE A 311 -3.15 2.27 -7.54
C PHE A 311 -2.36 3.08 -8.56
N TRP A 312 -1.15 3.49 -8.17
CA TRP A 312 -0.38 4.48 -8.92
C TRP A 312 0.77 3.87 -9.70
N GLN A 313 0.79 4.11 -11.00
CA GLN A 313 1.97 3.92 -11.82
C GLN A 313 3.02 4.96 -11.42
N HIS A 314 4.13 4.49 -10.87
CA HIS A 314 5.18 5.36 -10.36
C HIS A 314 6.11 5.81 -11.48
N PHE A 315 6.22 7.12 -11.70
CA PHE A 315 7.20 7.72 -12.61
C PHE A 315 8.14 8.65 -11.85
N THR A 316 9.39 8.76 -12.32
CA THR A 316 10.32 9.76 -11.81
C THR A 316 10.58 10.84 -12.87
N ALA A 317 10.31 12.10 -12.52
CA ALA A 317 10.65 13.27 -13.29
C ALA A 317 12.00 13.84 -12.85
N VAL A 318 12.89 14.11 -13.81
CA VAL A 318 14.23 14.67 -13.58
C VAL A 318 14.41 15.88 -14.49
N TRP A 319 14.73 17.04 -13.92
CA TRP A 319 15.12 18.24 -14.64
C TRP A 319 16.38 17.98 -15.47
N THR A 320 16.29 18.26 -16.77
CA THR A 320 17.44 18.22 -17.69
C THR A 320 18.46 19.30 -17.34
N ASN A 321 17.97 20.48 -16.89
CA ASN A 321 18.78 21.54 -16.30
C ASN A 321 18.18 21.97 -14.96
N GLU A 322 18.87 21.63 -13.86
CA GLU A 322 18.42 21.94 -12.50
C GLU A 322 18.32 23.45 -12.19
N GLU A 323 19.03 24.31 -12.93
CA GLU A 323 18.92 25.77 -12.76
C GLU A 323 17.52 26.30 -13.11
N ASN A 324 16.76 25.55 -13.92
CA ASN A 324 15.38 25.89 -14.29
C ASN A 324 14.35 25.32 -13.30
N ALA A 325 14.80 24.56 -12.29
CA ALA A 325 13.90 23.87 -11.39
C ALA A 325 12.97 24.84 -10.68
N ARG A 326 11.68 24.51 -10.71
CA ARG A 326 10.61 25.24 -10.04
C ARG A 326 9.56 24.26 -9.54
N VAL A 327 8.72 24.70 -8.60
CA VAL A 327 7.66 23.86 -8.07
C VAL A 327 6.59 23.61 -9.13
N ILE A 328 6.47 22.36 -9.56
CA ILE A 328 5.41 21.88 -10.45
C ILE A 328 4.24 21.39 -9.60
N ARG A 329 3.02 21.83 -9.94
CA ARG A 329 1.83 21.60 -9.10
C ARG A 329 0.71 20.79 -9.76
N ASN A 330 0.87 20.39 -11.01
CA ASN A 330 -0.12 19.61 -11.75
C ASN A 330 0.54 18.87 -12.90
N SER A 331 -0.09 17.78 -13.33
CA SER A 331 0.42 16.91 -14.39
C SER A 331 0.46 17.58 -15.76
N ASN A 332 -0.45 18.51 -16.06
CA ASN A 332 -0.43 19.22 -17.34
C ASN A 332 0.87 20.03 -17.54
N GLU A 333 1.32 20.76 -16.52
CA GLU A 333 2.61 21.46 -16.56
C GLU A 333 3.78 20.47 -16.70
N LEU A 334 3.72 19.35 -15.97
CA LEU A 334 4.75 18.31 -16.02
C LEU A 334 4.89 17.73 -17.44
N ARG A 335 3.77 17.40 -18.09
CA ARG A 335 3.74 16.89 -19.47
C ARG A 335 4.27 17.91 -20.47
N GLN A 336 3.86 19.18 -20.34
CA GLN A 336 4.38 20.26 -21.20
C GLN A 336 5.90 20.41 -21.09
N LEU A 337 6.45 20.31 -19.88
CA LEU A 337 7.89 20.36 -19.64
C LEU A 337 8.62 19.13 -20.18
N ALA A 338 8.02 17.95 -20.08
CA ALA A 338 8.57 16.73 -20.69
C ALA A 338 8.57 16.82 -22.22
N ASP A 339 7.48 17.28 -22.83
CA ASP A 339 7.36 17.50 -24.28
C ASP A 339 8.35 18.55 -24.81
N ALA A 340 8.67 19.55 -23.98
CA ALA A 340 9.68 20.56 -24.28
C ALA A 340 11.13 20.07 -24.05
N GLY A 341 11.33 18.86 -23.50
CA GLY A 341 12.65 18.31 -23.16
C GLY A 341 13.28 18.93 -21.90
N GLU A 342 12.53 19.70 -21.13
CA GLU A 342 12.98 20.29 -19.86
C GLU A 342 12.97 19.27 -18.71
N LEU A 343 12.11 18.26 -18.80
CA LEU A 343 12.06 17.10 -17.90
C LEU A 343 12.31 15.80 -18.68
N GLN A 344 13.09 14.91 -18.09
CA GLN A 344 13.15 13.51 -18.47
C GLN A 344 12.25 12.70 -17.53
N ILE A 345 11.39 11.85 -18.09
CA ILE A 345 10.50 10.95 -17.34
C ILE A 345 11.02 9.52 -17.42
N PHE A 346 11.10 8.86 -16.27
CA PHE A 346 11.53 7.47 -16.12
C PHE A 346 10.38 6.60 -15.59
N ASN A 347 10.27 5.38 -16.11
CA ASN A 347 9.39 4.34 -15.58
C ASN A 347 9.93 3.88 -14.24
N GLY A 348 9.18 4.10 -13.17
CA GLY A 348 9.59 3.83 -11.81
C GLY A 348 10.68 4.79 -11.32
N VAL A 349 11.93 4.35 -11.26
CA VAL A 349 13.11 5.13 -10.85
C VAL A 349 14.21 5.02 -11.92
N PRO A 350 15.13 6.00 -12.04
CA PRO A 350 16.10 6.04 -13.13
C PRO A 350 17.01 4.81 -13.26
N ASP A 351 17.31 4.14 -12.14
CA ASP A 351 18.22 2.99 -12.09
C ASP A 351 17.57 1.66 -12.51
N MET A 352 16.27 1.65 -12.80
CA MET A 352 15.58 0.44 -13.26
C MET A 352 15.61 0.29 -14.79
N PRO A 353 15.41 -0.94 -15.32
CA PRO A 353 15.21 -1.15 -16.75
C PRO A 353 14.02 -0.32 -17.27
N GLN A 354 14.30 0.62 -18.17
CA GLN A 354 13.30 1.57 -18.68
C GLN A 354 12.44 1.01 -19.82
N ASP A 355 12.76 -0.19 -20.30
CA ASP A 355 11.94 -0.99 -21.21
C ASP A 355 10.81 -1.74 -20.51
N MET A 356 10.84 -1.78 -19.17
CA MET A 356 9.77 -2.33 -18.34
C MET A 356 8.75 -1.24 -17.99
N PRO A 357 7.47 -1.61 -17.77
CA PRO A 357 6.47 -0.67 -17.27
C PRO A 357 6.83 -0.19 -15.86
N PRO A 358 6.30 0.98 -15.43
CA PRO A 358 6.44 1.41 -14.04
C PRO A 358 5.81 0.40 -13.09
N PHE A 359 6.32 0.32 -11.86
CA PHE A 359 5.64 -0.44 -10.82
C PHE A 359 4.43 0.32 -10.28
N VAL A 360 3.50 -0.42 -9.70
CA VAL A 360 2.28 0.10 -9.10
C VAL A 360 2.46 0.20 -7.59
N VAL A 361 2.10 1.33 -7.00
CA VAL A 361 2.05 1.52 -5.53
C VAL A 361 0.63 1.87 -5.12
N ASN A 362 0.10 1.17 -4.13
CA ASN A 362 -1.17 1.52 -3.53
C ASN A 362 -0.98 2.72 -2.58
N CYS A 363 -1.51 3.88 -2.96
CA CYS A 363 -1.46 5.11 -2.16
C CYS A 363 -2.86 5.72 -1.93
N PRO A 364 -3.63 5.25 -0.93
CA PRO A 364 -4.93 5.81 -0.61
C PRO A 364 -4.86 7.28 -0.17
N VAL A 365 -5.91 8.05 -0.50
CA VAL A 365 -6.01 9.49 -0.20
C VAL A 365 -7.18 9.74 0.77
N PRO A 366 -6.96 9.67 2.10
CA PRO A 366 -8.02 9.88 3.08
C PRO A 366 -8.51 11.33 3.16
N ILE A 367 -7.69 12.29 2.75
CA ILE A 367 -7.90 13.71 3.02
C ILE A 367 -7.50 14.53 1.80
N ARG A 368 -8.34 15.50 1.42
CA ARG A 368 -7.93 16.64 0.61
C ARG A 368 -7.70 17.84 1.51
N ALA A 369 -6.60 18.54 1.27
CA ALA A 369 -6.28 19.78 1.95
C ALA A 369 -5.38 20.61 1.04
N THR A 370 -5.47 21.93 1.12
CA THR A 370 -4.54 22.80 0.40
C THR A 370 -3.10 22.39 0.68
N ASN A 371 -2.28 22.40 -0.38
CA ASN A 371 -0.86 22.19 -0.25
C ASN A 371 -0.23 23.28 0.62
N VAL A 372 0.66 22.90 1.53
CA VAL A 372 1.37 23.83 2.43
C VAL A 372 2.87 23.84 2.16
N PHE A 373 3.35 23.04 1.20
CA PHE A 373 4.74 23.08 0.76
C PHE A 373 5.10 24.44 0.16
N ASP A 374 6.06 25.12 0.79
CA ASP A 374 6.71 26.32 0.29
C ASP A 374 8.22 26.06 0.22
N PRO A 375 8.84 26.10 -0.97
CA PRO A 375 10.27 25.85 -1.13
C PRO A 375 11.15 26.88 -0.43
N ASN A 376 10.64 28.08 -0.13
CA ASN A 376 11.41 29.14 0.52
C ASN A 376 11.52 28.94 2.04
N THR A 377 10.59 28.19 2.63
CA THR A 377 10.56 27.93 4.07
C THR A 377 10.84 26.46 4.41
N PHE A 378 10.99 25.59 3.41
CA PHE A 378 11.29 24.19 3.64
C PHE A 378 12.70 24.03 4.23
N VAL A 379 12.78 23.34 5.37
CA VAL A 379 14.03 22.96 6.00
C VAL A 379 14.10 21.45 6.00
N SER A 380 15.10 20.90 5.30
CA SER A 380 15.35 19.47 5.30
C SER A 380 15.65 19.00 6.73
N ALA A 381 15.09 17.86 7.15
CA ALA A 381 15.50 17.23 8.40
C ALA A 381 17.03 16.98 8.35
N PRO A 382 17.77 17.27 9.43
CA PRO A 382 19.21 17.04 9.45
C PRO A 382 19.50 15.56 9.16
N SER A 383 20.33 15.30 8.15
CA SER A 383 20.73 13.94 7.84
C SER A 383 21.54 13.38 9.02
N THR A 384 20.98 12.40 9.72
CA THR A 384 21.76 11.58 10.65
C THR A 384 22.73 10.77 9.80
N GLY A 385 23.99 11.21 9.73
CA GLY A 385 25.01 10.68 8.83
C GLY A 385 25.13 9.15 8.88
N GLY A 386 24.59 8.50 7.85
CA GLY A 386 25.00 7.18 7.40
C GLY A 386 25.96 7.38 6.24
N GLY A 387 27.20 6.93 6.38
CA GLY A 387 28.27 7.14 5.41
C GLY A 387 27.89 6.61 4.03
N SER A 388 27.64 7.51 3.09
CA SER A 388 27.71 7.20 1.66
C SER A 388 29.17 6.99 1.31
N SER A 389 29.56 5.75 1.04
CA SER A 389 30.81 5.46 0.34
C SER A 389 30.68 5.96 -1.09
N SER A 390 31.06 7.22 -1.32
CA SER A 390 31.36 7.72 -2.65
C SER A 390 32.61 6.98 -3.15
N SER A 391 32.44 5.95 -3.99
CA SER A 391 33.55 5.35 -4.72
C SER A 391 33.95 6.27 -5.87
N THR A 392 34.75 7.28 -5.55
CA THR A 392 35.51 8.04 -6.56
C THR A 392 36.61 7.11 -7.07
N ALA A 393 36.40 6.53 -8.26
CA ALA A 393 37.45 5.83 -8.97
C ALA A 393 38.44 6.86 -9.55
N SER A 394 39.45 7.22 -8.77
CA SER A 394 40.60 7.98 -9.26
C SER A 394 41.74 7.02 -9.59
N THR A 395 41.93 6.76 -10.88
CA THR A 395 43.17 6.24 -11.47
C THR A 395 44.36 7.08 -11.05
N THR A 396 45.32 6.48 -10.35
CA THR A 396 46.70 6.96 -10.40
C THR A 396 47.71 5.82 -10.24
N SER A 397 48.68 5.86 -11.13
CA SER A 397 49.78 4.92 -11.35
C SER A 397 50.82 4.87 -10.23
N SER A 398 51.36 3.66 -10.06
CA SER A 398 52.64 3.26 -9.48
C SER A 398 53.70 4.34 -9.17
N SER A 399 54.29 4.25 -7.98
CA SER A 399 55.75 4.19 -7.83
C SER A 399 56.17 3.65 -6.45
N SER A 400 57.22 2.83 -6.49
CA SER A 400 57.92 2.17 -5.39
C SER A 400 58.73 3.13 -4.52
N SER A 401 58.86 2.85 -3.21
CA SER A 401 60.17 2.62 -2.55
C SER A 401 60.04 2.35 -1.04
N THR A 402 60.91 1.44 -0.60
CA THR A 402 61.49 1.18 0.73
C THR A 402 61.32 2.32 1.77
N ASP A 403 61.14 2.04 3.07
CA ASP A 403 62.23 1.65 3.96
C ASP A 403 61.73 1.49 5.43
N SER A 404 62.38 0.56 6.13
CA SER A 404 62.71 0.45 7.56
C SER A 404 61.81 0.98 8.69
N GLY A 405 61.62 0.09 9.68
CA GLY A 405 62.17 0.37 11.01
C GLY A 405 61.19 0.35 12.20
N SER A 406 61.12 -0.81 12.87
CA SER A 406 61.18 -1.04 14.33
C SER A 406 60.31 -0.22 15.28
N ILE A 407 59.59 -0.91 16.19
CA ILE A 407 59.78 -0.83 17.66
C ILE A 407 58.67 -1.61 18.43
N ILE A 408 59.09 -2.64 19.20
CA ILE A 408 58.76 -2.95 20.63
C ILE A 408 57.27 -3.26 20.97
N SER A 409 56.85 -4.29 21.73
CA SER A 409 57.50 -5.31 22.58
C SER A 409 56.51 -6.42 23.00
N ARG A 410 57.12 -7.52 23.48
CA ARG A 410 56.62 -8.71 24.18
C ARG A 410 55.76 -8.44 25.43
N SER A 411 54.84 -9.38 25.73
CA SER A 411 54.76 -10.20 26.98
C SER A 411 53.44 -10.99 26.96
N SER A 412 53.45 -12.32 26.86
CA SER A 412 53.38 -13.32 27.97
C SER A 412 52.25 -13.06 28.96
N SER A 413 51.40 -13.96 29.43
CA SER A 413 51.24 -15.43 29.34
C SER A 413 50.19 -15.74 30.42
N SER A 414 49.23 -16.64 30.19
CA SER A 414 48.86 -17.69 31.16
C SER A 414 47.63 -18.48 30.69
N ASP A 415 47.86 -19.78 30.70
CA ASP A 415 46.92 -20.88 30.52
C ASP A 415 45.83 -20.93 31.59
N THR A 416 44.66 -21.48 31.27
CA THR A 416 44.26 -22.78 31.83
C THR A 416 43.10 -23.44 31.07
N ARG A 417 43.26 -24.77 30.95
CA ARG A 417 42.45 -25.83 30.33
C ARG A 417 41.00 -25.86 30.87
N SER A 418 39.99 -26.43 30.20
CA SER A 418 39.96 -27.84 29.78
C SER A 418 38.69 -28.19 28.97
N ALA A 419 38.90 -29.00 27.91
CA ALA A 419 38.11 -30.14 27.39
C ALA A 419 36.61 -29.94 27.08
N ALA A 420 35.99 -30.50 26.02
CA ALA A 420 36.28 -31.35 24.87
C ALA A 420 34.97 -31.24 24.01
N GLN A 421 34.79 -31.64 22.75
CA GLN A 421 35.41 -32.63 21.89
C GLN A 421 34.82 -32.44 20.48
N THR A 422 35.63 -32.70 19.45
CA THR A 422 35.28 -33.26 18.12
C THR A 422 34.27 -32.56 17.20
N GLY A 423 34.75 -32.20 16.00
CA GLY A 423 33.92 -32.13 14.80
C GLY A 423 34.51 -31.38 13.61
N ASN A 424 35.64 -31.84 13.06
CA ASN A 424 36.09 -31.42 11.72
C ASN A 424 35.12 -31.95 10.65
N LEU A 425 34.71 -31.11 9.68
CA LEU A 425 34.68 -31.42 8.24
C LEU A 425 34.56 -30.12 7.42
N PRO A 426 35.08 -30.07 6.17
CA PRO A 426 35.44 -28.84 5.46
C PRO A 426 34.43 -28.40 4.38
N SER A 427 34.61 -27.14 4.00
CA SER A 427 34.30 -26.49 2.72
C SER A 427 34.14 -27.43 1.51
N SER A 428 32.99 -27.35 0.85
CA SER A 428 32.86 -27.63 -0.59
C SER A 428 32.18 -26.46 -1.29
N ALA A 429 32.97 -25.71 -2.05
CA ALA A 429 32.51 -24.88 -3.14
C ALA A 429 31.90 -25.77 -4.23
N ALA A 430 30.69 -25.45 -4.67
CA ALA A 430 30.09 -26.02 -5.87
C ALA A 430 29.80 -24.89 -6.85
N THR A 431 30.68 -24.83 -7.86
CA THR A 431 30.52 -24.10 -9.12
C THR A 431 29.29 -24.66 -9.85
N ALA A 432 28.36 -23.81 -10.26
CA ALA A 432 27.32 -24.15 -11.22
C ALA A 432 27.45 -23.22 -12.41
N GLU A 433 27.84 -23.80 -13.55
CA GLU A 433 27.88 -23.17 -14.86
C GLU A 433 26.49 -23.07 -15.50
N PRO A 434 26.31 -22.20 -16.52
CA PRO A 434 25.01 -21.70 -16.94
C PRO A 434 24.28 -22.65 -17.90
N PHE A 435 22.95 -22.66 -17.79
CA PHE A 435 22.05 -23.38 -18.69
C PHE A 435 21.92 -22.63 -20.01
N GLU A 436 22.34 -23.28 -21.09
CA GLU A 436 22.24 -22.83 -22.48
C GLU A 436 20.83 -23.11 -23.02
N ALA A 437 20.15 -22.07 -23.51
CA ALA A 437 18.83 -22.16 -24.12
C ALA A 437 18.95 -22.57 -25.60
N GLN A 438 18.25 -23.63 -26.02
CA GLN A 438 18.04 -23.95 -27.44
C GLN A 438 16.64 -23.52 -27.91
N PRO A 439 16.51 -23.04 -29.17
CA PRO A 439 15.32 -22.36 -29.66
C PRO A 439 14.27 -23.33 -30.23
N THR A 440 13.01 -23.12 -29.87
CA THR A 440 11.86 -23.80 -30.51
C THR A 440 11.47 -23.09 -31.81
N ALA A 441 11.45 -23.87 -32.89
CA ALA A 441 11.17 -23.44 -34.25
C ALA A 441 9.69 -23.05 -34.50
N GLN A 442 9.50 -21.98 -35.28
CA GLN A 442 8.24 -21.63 -35.94
C GLN A 442 7.90 -22.59 -37.09
N PRO A 443 6.62 -22.84 -37.38
CA PRO A 443 6.20 -23.31 -38.70
C PRO A 443 5.63 -22.16 -39.56
N SER A 444 6.20 -22.00 -40.76
CA SER A 444 5.74 -21.16 -41.87
C SER A 444 4.53 -21.76 -42.61
N PRO A 445 3.80 -20.98 -43.44
CA PRO A 445 2.41 -21.26 -43.82
C PRO A 445 2.28 -22.12 -45.09
N THR A 446 1.25 -22.97 -45.14
CA THR A 446 0.94 -23.81 -46.32
C THR A 446 -0.12 -23.16 -47.20
N ALA A 447 0.19 -23.15 -48.50
CA ALA A 447 -0.54 -22.52 -49.59
C ALA A 447 -1.92 -23.14 -49.91
N THR A 448 -2.80 -22.26 -50.43
CA THR A 448 -4.07 -22.53 -51.10
C THR A 448 -3.90 -23.30 -52.43
N PRO A 449 -4.84 -24.18 -52.82
CA PRO A 449 -5.07 -24.49 -54.22
C PRO A 449 -6.40 -23.91 -54.76
N ARG A 450 -6.30 -23.39 -55.98
CA ARG A 450 -7.35 -22.79 -56.82
C ARG A 450 -7.91 -23.84 -57.78
N ARG A 451 -9.24 -24.01 -57.89
CA ARG A 451 -10.00 -24.54 -59.07
C ARG A 451 -11.45 -23.98 -59.01
N GLN A 452 -11.84 -23.07 -59.90
CA GLN A 452 -12.65 -23.26 -61.14
C GLN A 452 -14.04 -23.87 -60.88
N ASN A 453 -15.10 -23.04 -60.80
CA ASN A 453 -16.09 -22.65 -61.84
C ASN A 453 -17.36 -23.53 -61.80
N PRO A 454 -18.57 -23.07 -62.22
CA PRO A 454 -18.88 -22.34 -63.46
C PRO A 454 -18.83 -20.83 -63.38
#